data_AF-A0A934NWY7-F1
#
_entry.id   AF-A0A934NWY7-F1
#
_cell.length_a   1.000
_cell.length_b   1.000
_cell.length_c   1.000
_cell.angle_alpha   90.00
_cell.angle_beta   90.00
_cell.angle_gamma   90.00
#
_symmetry.space_group_name_H-M   'P 1'
#
loop_
_entity.id
_entity.type
_entity.pdbx_description
1 polymer ?
#
loop_
_entity_poly.entity_id
_entity_poly.type
_entity_poly.pdbx_seq_one_letter_code
_entity_poly.pdbx_strand_id
1 'polypeptide(L)'
;MSEILTEQPAVTPDVTPEAPATVAPDGHPVELGDAGKRAIAAMKAERDAARREAKANADAAKRLADFEESQKTEAQKIADRAAAAERERDDARAEGLRYKAAAKFGIDEDHFDLLGTGDEDAIAGRAERLGALLKLRTENDDLKAQLEALQQGKPSSGRPVPNLKPGATPEQNDPEETEYAQYAARFGR
;
A
#
# COMPACT_ATOMS: atom_id res chain seq x y z
N MET A 1 12.20 59.04 58.72
CA MET A 1 12.40 60.29 57.96
C MET A 1 11.04 60.58 57.32
N SER A 2 10.09 61.34 57.91
CA SER A 2 10.19 62.73 58.39
C SER A 2 10.97 63.56 57.37
N GLU A 3 10.40 64.52 56.64
CA GLU A 3 9.61 65.65 57.13
C GLU A 3 8.52 66.12 56.15
N ILE A 4 7.51 66.75 56.75
CA ILE A 4 6.44 67.56 56.17
C ILE A 4 6.89 69.03 56.25
N LEU A 5 6.62 69.84 55.22
CA LEU A 5 6.36 71.27 55.32
C LEU A 5 5.57 71.68 54.06
N THR A 6 4.25 71.91 54.09
CA THR A 6 3.54 73.14 54.54
C THR A 6 4.06 74.35 53.75
N GLU A 7 3.29 75.12 52.95
CA GLU A 7 2.04 75.81 53.27
C GLU A 7 1.39 76.42 52.00
N GLN A 8 0.07 76.64 52.10
CA GLN A 8 -0.91 77.32 51.21
C GLN A 8 -0.62 78.85 51.02
N PRO A 9 -1.40 79.68 50.26
CA PRO A 9 -2.86 79.59 49.98
C PRO A 9 -3.38 79.98 48.56
N ALA A 10 -4.71 79.81 48.40
CA ALA A 10 -5.73 80.45 47.55
C ALA A 10 -5.27 81.35 46.38
N VAL A 11 -5.93 81.34 45.22
CA VAL A 11 -7.15 82.15 44.93
C VAL A 11 -7.89 81.55 43.72
N THR A 12 -9.20 81.32 43.86
CA THR A 12 -10.14 81.18 42.73
C THR A 12 -10.41 82.54 42.09
N PRO A 13 -10.60 82.60 40.77
CA PRO A 13 -11.87 83.21 40.36
C PRO A 13 -12.65 82.29 39.44
N ASP A 14 -13.90 82.13 39.86
CA ASP A 14 -15.07 81.88 39.05
C ASP A 14 -14.97 82.56 37.67
N VAL A 15 -14.97 81.74 36.61
CA VAL A 15 -15.39 82.18 35.28
C VAL A 15 -16.32 81.10 34.75
N THR A 16 -17.61 81.40 34.90
CA THR A 16 -18.73 80.80 34.18
C THR A 16 -18.32 80.54 32.71
N PRO A 17 -18.36 79.29 32.19
CA PRO A 17 -18.20 79.08 30.77
C PRO A 17 -19.49 79.55 30.09
N GLU A 18 -19.42 80.72 29.47
CA GLU A 18 -20.39 81.20 28.51
C GLU A 18 -20.54 80.13 27.41
N ALA A 19 -21.72 79.53 27.34
CA ALA A 19 -22.09 78.56 26.33
C ALA A 19 -21.91 79.21 24.94
N PRO A 20 -21.24 78.56 23.97
CA PRO A 20 -21.23 79.07 22.62
C PRO A 20 -22.68 79.07 22.10
N ALA A 21 -23.15 80.25 21.72
CA ALA A 21 -24.46 80.43 21.11
C ALA A 21 -24.63 79.42 19.96
N THR A 22 -25.55 78.48 20.12
CA THR A 22 -26.07 77.65 19.05
C THR A 22 -26.76 78.55 18.03
N VAL A 23 -26.02 78.92 16.98
CA VAL A 23 -26.62 79.41 15.75
C VAL A 23 -27.33 78.21 15.13
N ALA A 24 -28.66 78.24 15.16
CA ALA A 24 -29.48 77.28 14.44
C ALA A 24 -29.13 77.37 12.95
N PRO A 25 -28.76 76.26 12.27
CA PRO A 25 -28.54 76.31 10.83
C PRO A 25 -29.90 76.51 10.16
N ASP A 26 -30.11 77.70 9.60
CA ASP A 26 -31.18 77.95 8.64
C ASP A 26 -31.14 76.87 7.56
N GLY A 27 -32.29 76.21 7.36
CA GLY A 27 -32.49 75.07 6.49
C GLY A 27 -32.43 75.37 4.99
N HIS A 28 -31.38 76.06 4.55
CA HIS A 28 -31.05 76.18 3.13
C HIS A 28 -30.06 75.06 2.75
N PRO A 29 -30.32 74.27 1.70
CA PRO A 29 -29.36 73.27 1.25
C PRO A 29 -28.07 73.99 0.87
N VAL A 30 -27.01 73.79 1.66
CA VAL A 30 -25.68 74.30 1.35
C VAL A 30 -25.21 73.60 0.08
N GLU A 31 -25.42 74.27 -1.06
CA GLU A 31 -24.92 73.83 -2.36
C GLU A 31 -23.38 73.77 -2.26
N LEU A 32 -22.86 72.54 -2.21
CA LEU A 32 -21.43 72.30 -2.16
C LEU A 32 -20.80 72.89 -3.43
N GLY A 33 -19.85 73.81 -3.30
CA GLY A 33 -19.16 74.39 -4.45
C GLY A 33 -18.44 73.35 -5.31
N ASP A 34 -18.00 73.73 -6.51
CA ASP A 34 -17.41 72.80 -7.51
C ASP A 34 -16.24 71.96 -6.98
N ALA A 35 -15.45 72.50 -6.06
CA ALA A 35 -14.37 71.76 -5.39
C ALA A 35 -14.90 70.60 -4.52
N GLY A 36 -15.97 70.83 -3.75
CA GLY A 36 -16.57 69.79 -2.91
C GLY A 36 -17.34 68.75 -3.72
N LYS A 37 -18.05 69.15 -4.79
CA LYS A 37 -18.69 68.21 -5.73
C LYS A 37 -17.66 67.26 -6.37
N ARG A 38 -16.48 67.78 -6.74
CA ARG A 38 -15.34 66.96 -7.25
C ARG A 38 -14.74 66.03 -6.20
N ALA A 39 -14.56 66.49 -4.96
CA ALA A 39 -14.06 65.65 -3.87
C ALA A 39 -14.98 64.45 -3.58
N ILE A 40 -16.30 64.67 -3.54
CA ILE A 40 -17.28 63.59 -3.37
C ILE A 40 -17.26 62.61 -4.54
N ALA A 41 -17.11 63.11 -5.78
CA ALA A 41 -17.00 62.26 -6.96
C ALA A 41 -15.73 61.38 -6.92
N ALA A 42 -14.60 61.94 -6.50
CA ALA A 42 -13.34 61.20 -6.32
C ALA A 42 -13.47 60.10 -5.25
N MET A 43 -14.01 60.43 -4.07
CA MET A 43 -14.23 59.44 -3.01
C MET A 43 -15.19 58.32 -3.44
N LYS A 44 -16.24 58.64 -4.20
CA LYS A 44 -17.13 57.61 -4.77
C LYS A 44 -16.40 56.72 -5.76
N ALA A 45 -15.59 57.29 -6.64
CA ALA A 45 -14.81 56.53 -7.61
C ALA A 45 -13.79 55.61 -6.94
N GLU A 46 -13.08 56.10 -5.92
CA GLU A 46 -12.14 55.29 -5.11
C GLU A 46 -12.86 54.16 -4.37
N ARG A 47 -14.00 54.46 -3.73
CA ARG A 47 -14.81 53.43 -3.06
C ARG A 47 -15.30 52.37 -4.05
N ASP A 48 -15.74 52.79 -5.23
CA ASP A 48 -16.25 51.86 -6.24
C ASP A 48 -15.10 51.02 -6.84
N ALA A 49 -13.91 51.58 -7.00
CA ALA A 49 -12.70 50.85 -7.39
C ALA A 49 -12.30 49.82 -6.32
N ALA A 50 -12.19 50.24 -5.06
CA ALA A 50 -11.87 49.36 -3.93
C ALA A 50 -12.91 48.23 -3.79
N ARG A 51 -14.20 48.53 -4.01
CA ARG A 51 -15.26 47.50 -3.99
C ARG A 51 -15.11 46.49 -5.13
N ARG A 52 -14.71 46.93 -6.32
CA ARG A 52 -14.45 46.02 -7.46
C ARG A 52 -13.26 45.13 -7.19
N GLU A 53 -12.16 45.69 -6.69
CA GLU A 53 -10.95 44.95 -6.33
C GLU A 53 -11.21 43.93 -5.22
N ALA A 54 -11.90 44.34 -4.15
CA ALA A 54 -12.28 43.43 -3.07
C ALA A 54 -13.15 42.26 -3.57
N LYS A 55 -14.09 42.54 -4.48
CA LYS A 55 -14.91 41.49 -5.09
C LYS A 55 -14.08 40.55 -5.97
N ALA A 56 -13.19 41.09 -6.82
CA ALA A 56 -12.33 40.29 -7.66
C ALA A 56 -11.40 39.39 -6.84
N ASN A 57 -10.84 39.90 -5.74
CA ASN A 57 -9.99 39.15 -4.82
C ASN A 57 -10.79 38.05 -4.10
N ALA A 58 -12.00 38.34 -3.64
CA ALA A 58 -12.87 37.34 -3.04
C ALA A 58 -13.23 36.21 -4.02
N ASP A 59 -13.56 36.54 -5.27
CA ASP A 59 -13.85 35.56 -6.31
C ASP A 59 -12.62 34.70 -6.66
N ALA A 60 -11.42 35.29 -6.69
CA ALA A 60 -10.18 34.57 -6.92
C ALA A 60 -9.84 33.63 -5.75
N ALA A 61 -9.98 34.10 -4.50
CA ALA A 61 -9.77 33.29 -3.31
C ALA A 61 -10.72 32.08 -3.26
N LYS A 62 -11.99 32.28 -3.64
CA LYS A 62 -12.96 31.19 -3.73
C LYS A 62 -12.55 30.15 -4.77
N ARG A 63 -12.17 30.58 -5.97
CA ARG A 63 -11.71 29.65 -7.03
C ARG A 63 -10.46 28.87 -6.62
N LEU A 64 -9.55 29.51 -5.89
CA LEU A 64 -8.35 28.85 -5.37
C LEU A 64 -8.73 27.77 -4.34
N ALA A 65 -9.62 28.10 -3.40
CA ALA A 65 -10.11 27.14 -2.41
C ALA A 65 -10.82 25.94 -3.07
N ASP A 66 -11.69 26.19 -4.05
CA ASP A 66 -12.40 25.15 -4.80
C ASP A 66 -11.41 24.22 -5.55
N PHE A 67 -10.36 24.79 -6.15
CA PHE A 67 -9.32 24.03 -6.84
C PHE A 67 -8.50 23.18 -5.87
N GLU A 68 -8.07 23.75 -4.75
CA GLU A 68 -7.33 23.00 -3.72
C GLU A 68 -8.15 21.84 -3.15
N GLU A 69 -9.45 22.04 -2.93
CA GLU A 69 -10.35 20.99 -2.46
C GLU A 69 -10.53 19.88 -3.51
N SER A 70 -10.67 20.24 -4.79
CA SER A 70 -10.71 19.27 -5.88
C SER A 70 -9.41 18.46 -5.98
N GLN A 71 -8.25 19.11 -5.82
CA GLN A 71 -6.94 18.47 -5.88
C GLN A 71 -6.73 17.52 -4.70
N LYS A 72 -7.13 17.92 -3.49
CA LYS A 72 -7.11 17.03 -2.32
C LYS A 72 -7.99 15.81 -2.55
N THR A 73 -9.18 16.01 -3.10
CA THR A 73 -10.11 14.91 -3.40
C THR A 73 -9.55 13.96 -4.46
N GLU A 74 -8.93 14.50 -5.51
CA GLU A 74 -8.29 13.70 -6.55
C GLU A 74 -7.05 12.97 -6.03
N ALA A 75 -6.21 13.63 -5.24
CA ALA A 75 -5.05 13.02 -4.59
C ALA A 75 -5.48 11.85 -3.67
N GLN A 76 -6.55 12.02 -2.88
CA GLN A 76 -7.09 10.95 -2.06
C GLN A 76 -7.57 9.77 -2.91
N LYS A 77 -8.32 10.02 -3.98
CA LYS A 77 -8.78 8.97 -4.91
C LYS A 77 -7.61 8.23 -5.57
N ILE A 78 -6.53 8.93 -5.92
CA ILE A 78 -5.33 8.33 -6.50
C ILE A 78 -4.61 7.48 -5.45
N ALA A 79 -4.45 7.98 -4.22
CA ALA A 79 -3.84 7.24 -3.12
C ALA A 79 -4.62 5.95 -2.81
N ASP A 80 -5.94 6.02 -2.76
CA ASP A 80 -6.80 4.86 -2.53
C ASP A 80 -6.66 3.81 -3.65
N ARG A 81 -6.60 4.26 -4.91
CA ARG A 81 -6.36 3.36 -6.06
C ARG A 81 -4.97 2.74 -6.02
N ALA A 82 -3.95 3.51 -5.67
CA ALA A 82 -2.59 3.01 -5.54
C ALA A 82 -2.51 1.95 -4.43
N ALA A 83 -3.08 2.23 -3.25
CA ALA A 83 -3.13 1.28 -2.15
C ALA A 83 -3.92 0.01 -2.49
N ALA A 84 -5.02 0.12 -3.26
CA ALA A 84 -5.74 -1.05 -3.75
C ALA A 84 -4.89 -1.89 -4.73
N ALA A 85 -4.25 -1.24 -5.71
CA ALA A 85 -3.38 -1.92 -6.66
C ALA A 85 -2.15 -2.57 -6.00
N GLU A 86 -1.59 -1.94 -4.96
CA GLU A 86 -0.49 -2.51 -4.17
C GLU A 86 -0.93 -3.78 -3.44
N ARG A 87 -2.11 -3.76 -2.81
CA ARG A 87 -2.68 -4.96 -2.16
C ARG A 87 -2.90 -6.08 -3.17
N GLU A 88 -3.54 -5.80 -4.31
CA GLU A 88 -3.77 -6.80 -5.36
C GLU A 88 -2.46 -7.38 -5.90
N ARG A 89 -1.43 -6.53 -6.09
CA ARG A 89 -0.09 -6.97 -6.50
C ARG A 89 0.53 -7.90 -5.46
N ASP A 90 0.45 -7.54 -4.19
CA ASP A 90 1.08 -8.30 -3.12
C ASP A 90 0.35 -9.63 -2.87
N ASP A 91 -0.97 -9.63 -2.97
CA ASP A 91 -1.80 -10.85 -2.92
C ASP A 91 -1.46 -11.80 -4.08
N ALA A 92 -1.39 -11.28 -5.32
CA ALA A 92 -1.03 -12.08 -6.49
C ALA A 92 0.40 -12.65 -6.40
N ARG A 93 1.35 -11.87 -5.85
CA ARG A 93 2.72 -12.35 -5.60
C ARG A 93 2.72 -13.47 -4.56
N ALA A 94 1.99 -13.30 -3.46
CA ALA A 94 1.89 -14.32 -2.42
C ALA A 94 1.24 -15.61 -2.94
N GLU A 95 0.21 -15.49 -3.79
CA GLU A 95 -0.41 -16.63 -4.45
C GLU A 95 0.57 -17.34 -5.41
N GLY A 96 1.32 -16.60 -6.22
CA GLY A 96 2.36 -17.16 -7.08
C GLY A 96 3.45 -17.91 -6.31
N LEU A 97 3.86 -17.40 -5.15
CA LEU A 97 4.81 -18.08 -4.26
C LEU A 97 4.25 -19.40 -3.73
N ARG A 98 2.97 -19.42 -3.32
CA ARG A 98 2.29 -20.64 -2.89
C ARG A 98 2.21 -21.68 -4.00
N TYR A 99 1.81 -21.30 -5.22
CA TYR A 99 1.78 -22.23 -6.37
C TYR A 99 3.17 -22.80 -6.68
N LYS A 100 4.20 -21.96 -6.68
CA LYS A 100 5.58 -22.40 -6.89
C LYS A 100 6.01 -23.40 -5.81
N ALA A 101 5.68 -23.14 -4.55
CA ALA A 101 5.98 -24.04 -3.44
C ALA A 101 5.19 -25.36 -3.54
N ALA A 102 3.89 -25.30 -3.82
CA ALA A 102 3.03 -26.47 -4.01
C ALA A 102 3.56 -27.39 -5.12
N ALA A 103 3.84 -26.82 -6.29
CA ALA A 103 4.39 -27.55 -7.42
C ALA A 103 5.77 -28.17 -7.10
N LYS A 104 6.62 -27.46 -6.37
CA LYS A 104 7.96 -27.95 -5.98
C LYS A 104 7.89 -29.16 -5.04
N PHE A 105 6.93 -29.18 -4.11
CA PHE A 105 6.83 -30.22 -3.09
C PHE A 105 5.77 -31.30 -3.40
N GLY A 106 5.04 -31.18 -4.51
CA GLY A 106 4.04 -32.13 -4.95
C GLY A 106 2.77 -32.07 -4.10
N ILE A 107 2.31 -30.86 -3.79
CA ILE A 107 1.11 -30.62 -3.00
C ILE A 107 -0.05 -30.38 -3.96
N ASP A 108 -1.06 -31.23 -3.88
CA ASP A 108 -2.27 -31.13 -4.69
C ASP A 108 -3.18 -29.98 -4.22
N GLU A 109 -4.14 -29.61 -5.07
CA GLU A 109 -5.11 -28.53 -4.82
C GLU A 109 -5.86 -28.70 -3.49
N ASP A 110 -6.23 -29.93 -3.14
CA ASP A 110 -6.92 -30.28 -1.88
C ASP A 110 -6.14 -29.84 -0.63
N HIS A 111 -4.82 -29.68 -0.74
CA HIS A 111 -3.94 -29.33 0.36
C HIS A 111 -3.30 -27.94 0.18
N PHE A 112 -3.64 -27.23 -0.90
CA PHE A 112 -3.04 -25.94 -1.23
C PHE A 112 -3.31 -24.87 -0.16
N ASP A 113 -4.53 -24.84 0.37
CA ASP A 113 -4.95 -23.88 1.39
C ASP A 113 -4.14 -24.00 2.69
N LEU A 114 -3.58 -25.19 2.98
CA LEU A 114 -2.75 -25.44 4.16
C LEU A 114 -1.40 -24.72 4.12
N LEU A 115 -0.98 -24.22 2.94
CA LEU A 115 0.23 -23.43 2.81
C LEU A 115 0.10 -22.05 3.47
N GLY A 116 -1.13 -21.53 3.61
CA GLY A 116 -1.42 -20.25 4.27
C GLY A 116 -0.66 -19.05 3.66
N THR A 117 -0.71 -17.91 4.33
CA THR A 117 -0.01 -16.69 3.90
C THR A 117 1.29 -16.47 4.66
N GLY A 118 2.12 -15.54 4.18
CA GLY A 118 3.38 -15.14 4.82
C GLY A 118 4.51 -14.97 3.82
N ASP A 119 5.73 -14.82 4.35
CA ASP A 119 6.94 -14.66 3.54
C ASP A 119 7.31 -15.97 2.82
N GLU A 120 8.15 -15.85 1.78
CA GLU A 120 8.57 -16.98 0.93
C GLU A 120 9.14 -18.14 1.75
N ASP A 121 9.99 -17.85 2.73
CA ASP A 121 10.60 -18.87 3.60
C ASP A 121 9.57 -19.61 4.46
N ALA A 122 8.57 -18.88 4.97
CA ALA A 122 7.52 -19.46 5.81
C ALA A 122 6.61 -20.38 4.99
N ILE A 123 6.26 -19.96 3.76
CA ILE A 123 5.47 -20.77 2.81
C ILE A 123 6.28 -21.99 2.39
N ALA A 124 7.55 -21.81 2.00
CA ALA A 124 8.43 -22.89 1.56
C ALA A 124 8.64 -23.93 2.69
N GLY A 125 8.91 -23.49 3.91
CA GLY A 125 9.10 -24.40 5.05
C GLY A 125 7.82 -25.16 5.42
N ARG A 126 6.64 -24.57 5.26
CA ARG A 126 5.36 -25.31 5.41
C ARG A 126 5.15 -26.30 4.28
N ALA A 127 5.40 -25.88 3.04
CA ALA A 127 5.26 -26.74 1.87
C ALA A 127 6.20 -27.95 1.93
N GLU A 128 7.44 -27.76 2.37
CA GLU A 128 8.38 -28.86 2.55
C GLU A 128 7.88 -29.89 3.56
N ARG A 129 7.45 -29.43 4.75
CA ARG A 129 6.90 -30.31 5.78
C ARG A 129 5.66 -31.05 5.30
N LEU A 130 4.75 -30.35 4.63
CA LEU A 130 3.51 -30.93 4.13
C LEU A 130 3.75 -31.94 3.02
N GLY A 131 4.59 -31.60 2.03
CA GLY A 131 4.96 -32.51 0.94
C GLY A 131 5.66 -33.77 1.45
N ALA A 132 6.54 -33.65 2.46
CA ALA A 132 7.17 -34.81 3.08
C ALA A 132 6.14 -35.73 3.77
N LEU A 133 5.17 -35.17 4.51
CA LEU A 133 4.10 -35.94 5.15
C LEU A 133 3.19 -36.63 4.12
N LEU A 134 2.84 -35.94 3.04
CA LEU A 134 2.01 -36.50 1.97
C LEU A 134 2.71 -37.67 1.27
N LYS A 135 4.00 -37.54 0.95
CA LYS A 135 4.80 -38.62 0.36
C LYS A 135 4.88 -39.85 1.27
N LEU A 136 5.16 -39.62 2.56
CA LEU A 136 5.18 -40.72 3.54
C LEU A 136 3.81 -41.39 3.65
N ARG A 137 2.71 -40.63 3.60
CA ARG A 137 1.36 -41.19 3.62
C ARG A 137 1.11 -42.09 2.41
N THR A 138 1.43 -41.62 1.19
CA THR A 138 1.25 -42.41 -0.03
C THR A 138 2.08 -43.69 -0.02
N GLU A 139 3.35 -43.62 0.43
CA GLU A 139 4.21 -44.79 0.55
C GLU A 139 3.67 -45.81 1.55
N ASN A 140 3.13 -45.35 2.70
CA ASN A 140 2.51 -46.24 3.68
C ASN A 140 1.24 -46.90 3.14
N ASP A 141 0.41 -46.16 2.41
CA ASP A 141 -0.81 -46.68 1.79
C ASP A 141 -0.47 -47.75 0.72
N ASP A 142 0.56 -47.50 -0.10
CA ASP A 142 1.06 -48.47 -1.09
C ASP A 142 1.64 -49.73 -0.44
N LEU A 143 2.44 -49.58 0.62
CA LEU A 143 2.99 -50.71 1.37
C LEU A 143 1.88 -51.54 2.02
N LYS A 144 0.87 -50.88 2.59
CA LYS A 144 -0.29 -51.55 3.17
C LYS A 144 -1.07 -52.34 2.11
N ALA A 145 -1.28 -51.75 0.93
CA ALA A 145 -1.94 -52.43 -0.18
C ALA A 145 -1.13 -53.66 -0.66
N GLN A 146 0.20 -53.56 -0.73
CA GLN A 146 1.07 -54.70 -1.08
C GLN A 146 1.02 -55.82 -0.04
N LEU A 147 1.03 -55.48 1.25
CA LEU A 147 0.91 -56.45 2.34
C LEU A 147 -0.44 -57.19 2.29
N GLU A 148 -1.52 -56.47 2.03
CA GLU A 148 -2.86 -57.07 1.89
C GLU A 148 -2.94 -57.99 0.66
N ALA A 149 -2.35 -57.59 -0.47
CA ALA A 149 -2.30 -58.42 -1.67
C ALA A 149 -1.51 -59.74 -1.45
N LEU A 150 -0.40 -59.68 -0.70
CA LEU A 150 0.37 -60.86 -0.31
C LEU A 150 -0.41 -61.78 0.63
N GLN A 151 -1.13 -61.21 1.61
CA GLN A 151 -1.98 -61.97 2.54
C GLN A 151 -3.14 -62.67 1.82
N GLN A 152 -3.68 -62.07 0.77
CA GLN A 152 -4.73 -62.65 -0.06
C GLN A 152 -4.21 -63.71 -1.07
N GLY A 153 -2.91 -64.04 -1.05
CA GLY A 153 -2.31 -65.07 -1.91
C GLY A 153 -2.24 -64.70 -3.39
N LYS A 154 -2.39 -63.41 -3.73
CA LYS A 154 -2.35 -62.93 -5.12
C LYS A 154 -0.89 -62.73 -5.52
N PRO A 155 -0.41 -63.32 -6.63
CA PRO A 155 1.00 -63.17 -7.02
C PRO A 155 1.29 -61.70 -7.33
N SER A 156 2.29 -61.15 -6.63
CA SER A 156 2.86 -59.83 -6.91
C SER A 156 3.28 -59.77 -8.39
N SER A 157 2.46 -59.14 -9.23
CA SER A 157 2.71 -58.94 -10.66
C SER A 157 3.67 -57.75 -10.92
N GLY A 158 4.59 -57.50 -9.99
CA GLY A 158 5.50 -56.35 -9.99
C GLY A 158 6.92 -56.65 -10.44
N ARG A 159 7.21 -57.83 -11.03
CA ARG A 159 8.49 -57.99 -11.73
C ARG A 159 8.40 -57.21 -13.05
N PRO A 160 9.28 -56.22 -13.30
CA PRO A 160 9.36 -55.58 -14.60
C PRO A 160 9.59 -56.67 -15.65
N VAL A 161 8.64 -56.88 -16.55
CA VAL A 161 8.86 -57.74 -17.71
C VAL A 161 9.88 -57.01 -18.58
N PRO A 162 11.07 -57.59 -18.82
CA PRO A 162 12.00 -57.01 -19.78
C PRO A 162 11.27 -56.96 -21.13
N ASN A 163 11.25 -55.79 -21.78
CA ASN A 163 10.78 -55.65 -23.15
C ASN A 163 11.72 -56.46 -24.07
N LEU A 164 11.50 -57.77 -24.13
CA LEU A 164 12.10 -58.65 -25.11
C LEU A 164 11.57 -58.22 -26.48
N LYS A 165 12.47 -57.68 -27.31
CA LYS A 165 12.21 -57.56 -28.75
C LYS A 165 11.83 -58.96 -29.26
N PRO A 166 10.76 -59.12 -30.06
CA PRO A 166 10.40 -60.42 -30.62
C PRO A 166 11.59 -61.01 -31.38
N GLY A 167 12.16 -62.12 -30.90
CA GLY A 167 13.24 -62.86 -31.57
C GLY A 167 14.58 -62.99 -30.84
N ALA A 168 14.76 -62.48 -29.62
CA ALA A 168 16.00 -62.72 -28.86
C ALA A 168 15.90 -64.00 -28.01
N THR A 169 16.63 -65.05 -28.39
CA THR A 169 16.91 -66.21 -27.52
C THR A 169 17.83 -65.79 -26.37
N PRO A 170 17.59 -66.25 -25.12
CA PRO A 170 18.48 -65.95 -24.01
C PRO A 170 19.81 -66.67 -24.20
N GLU A 171 20.88 -65.90 -24.32
CA GLU A 171 22.26 -66.38 -24.32
C GLU A 171 22.57 -66.96 -22.94
N GLN A 172 22.72 -68.28 -22.86
CA GLN A 172 23.19 -68.96 -21.66
C GLN A 172 24.67 -68.57 -21.49
N ASN A 173 24.95 -67.69 -20.53
CA ASN A 173 26.33 -67.43 -20.11
C ASN A 173 26.86 -68.67 -19.38
N ASP A 174 27.53 -69.56 -20.11
CA ASP A 174 28.36 -70.63 -19.54
C ASP A 174 29.62 -70.00 -18.92
N PRO A 175 29.92 -70.21 -17.62
CA PRO A 175 31.03 -69.56 -16.94
C PRO A 175 32.43 -70.14 -17.23
N GLU A 176 32.60 -71.06 -18.20
CA GLU A 176 33.89 -71.76 -18.37
C GLU A 176 34.90 -71.10 -19.34
N GLU A 177 34.55 -70.03 -20.08
CA GLU A 177 35.51 -69.38 -21.00
C GLU A 177 36.31 -68.20 -20.40
N THR A 178 35.95 -67.70 -19.21
CA THR A 178 36.62 -66.51 -18.64
C THR A 178 37.99 -66.75 -18.02
N GLU A 179 38.40 -68.00 -17.78
CA GLU A 179 39.68 -68.28 -17.08
C GLU A 179 40.90 -68.29 -18.03
N TYR A 180 40.71 -68.62 -19.32
CA TYR A 180 41.81 -68.63 -20.29
C TYR A 180 42.22 -67.23 -20.78
N ALA A 181 41.31 -66.26 -20.72
CA ALA A 181 41.61 -64.88 -21.12
C ALA A 181 42.44 -64.11 -20.07
N GLN A 182 42.37 -64.50 -18.79
CA GLN A 182 43.10 -63.82 -17.72
C GLN A 182 44.57 -64.29 -17.60
N TYR A 183 44.90 -65.51 -18.05
CA TYR A 183 46.28 -66.01 -18.02
C TYR A 183 47.17 -65.50 -19.17
N ALA A 184 46.58 -65.16 -20.32
CA ALA A 184 47.33 -64.62 -21.47
C ALA A 184 47.83 -63.18 -21.24
N ALA A 185 47.18 -62.40 -20.38
CA ALA A 185 47.57 -61.02 -20.09
C ALA A 185 48.72 -60.88 -19.07
N ARG A 186 49.15 -61.97 -18.41
CA ARG A 186 50.15 -61.93 -17.32
C ARG A 186 51.54 -62.49 -17.67
N PHE A 187 51.70 -63.21 -18.79
CA PHE A 187 52.99 -63.85 -19.15
C PHE A 187 53.35 -63.81 -20.65
N GLY A 188 52.99 -62.75 -21.38
CA GLY A 188 53.45 -62.54 -22.75
C GLY A 188 54.55 -61.47 -22.86
N ARG A 189 55.81 -61.87 -22.67
CA ARG A 189 57.01 -61.15 -23.13
C ARG A 189 57.83 -62.09 -24.00
#